data_AF-A0A3Q3AUY7-F1
#
_entry.id   AF-A0A3Q3AUY7-F1
#
_cell.length_a   1.000
_cell.length_b   1.000
_cell.length_c   1.000
_cell.angle_alpha   90.00
_cell.angle_beta   90.00
_cell.angle_gamma   90.00
#
_symmetry.space_group_name_H-M   'P 1'
#
loop_
_entity.id
_entity.type
_entity.pdbx_description
1 polymer ?
#
loop_
_entity_poly.entity_id
_entity_poly.type
_entity_poly.pdbx_seq_one_letter_code
_entity_poly.pdbx_strand_id
1 'polypeptide(L)'
;MEPPDFGSMNFTSEPPGSSHPLCEEWRDSSEGSIFHLSNIFLFLGLMGGSGVYGVLYLFTFLALGFFCCTLWAWSDPCTTDSFLWSLALFGVCLGQALYITYKLRNLSFDKDFQELYNLKFKKLGVSLTHFKKIVASSDGSVYSLKKGQDFAVEGKTPIEKLSLLLGGRIRVTVNGEFLHYIYPFQFLDSPEWDSLRPSEEALFQVTLHADEPCQYIAWRRKKLYLLFAKHRYIARIFALVVRNDIAEKLYSLSEKACDRSGHRYDLRLPAYCHTPWTELEKTDGLLHIPVQEDRSA
;
A
#
# COMPACT_ATOMS: atom_id res chain seq x y z
N MET A 1 53.03 90.24 10.94
CA MET A 1 51.78 89.82 10.28
C MET A 1 52.17 88.69 9.34
N GLU A 2 52.07 87.46 9.81
CA GLU A 2 52.21 86.29 8.94
C GLU A 2 50.96 86.18 8.06
N PRO A 3 51.11 85.79 6.79
CA PRO A 3 49.97 85.64 5.88
C PRO A 3 49.08 84.48 6.34
N PRO A 4 47.75 84.57 6.13
CA PRO A 4 46.84 83.49 6.49
C PRO A 4 47.14 82.23 5.67
N ASP A 5 47.22 81.10 6.37
CA ASP A 5 47.41 79.78 5.78
C ASP A 5 46.09 79.26 5.18
N PHE A 6 45.97 79.46 3.86
CA PHE A 6 44.85 78.99 3.05
C PHE A 6 44.79 77.46 2.92
N GLY A 7 45.77 76.70 3.42
CA GLY A 7 45.74 75.23 3.45
C GLY A 7 44.69 74.65 4.41
N SER A 8 44.22 75.45 5.38
CA SER A 8 43.22 75.04 6.36
C SER A 8 41.75 75.15 5.89
N MET A 9 41.51 75.61 4.65
CA MET A 9 40.16 75.77 4.08
C MET A 9 39.78 74.70 3.06
N ASN A 10 40.41 73.53 3.09
CA ASN A 10 39.94 72.39 2.31
C ASN A 10 38.77 71.72 3.04
N PHE A 11 37.55 72.23 2.79
CA PHE A 11 36.28 71.69 3.30
C PHE A 11 35.82 70.40 2.58
N THR A 12 36.77 69.62 2.07
CA THR A 12 36.56 68.34 1.37
C THR A 12 37.12 67.15 2.15
N SER A 13 37.29 67.27 3.47
CA SER A 13 37.34 66.08 4.31
C SER A 13 35.92 65.51 4.37
N GLU A 14 35.61 64.56 3.50
CA GLU A 14 34.49 63.65 3.74
C GLU A 14 34.64 63.08 5.17
N PRO A 15 33.56 63.02 5.96
CA PRO A 15 33.63 62.36 7.26
C PRO A 15 34.13 60.92 7.04
N PRO A 16 34.74 60.25 8.05
CA PRO A 16 34.95 58.81 8.00
C PRO A 16 33.56 58.15 8.07
N GLY A 17 32.84 58.20 6.96
CA GLY A 17 31.62 57.47 6.73
C GLY A 17 31.99 56.01 6.86
N SER A 18 31.21 55.29 7.66
CA SER A 18 31.31 53.85 7.87
C SER A 18 31.51 53.12 6.54
N SER A 19 32.77 52.88 6.17
CA SER A 19 33.13 52.16 4.98
C SER A 19 32.84 50.70 5.25
N HIS A 20 31.65 50.25 4.88
CA HIS A 20 31.45 48.84 4.57
C HIS A 20 32.59 48.45 3.61
N PRO A 21 33.39 47.41 3.92
CA PRO A 21 34.53 47.06 3.08
C PRO A 21 34.01 46.80 1.67
N LEU A 22 34.42 47.64 0.71
CA LEU A 22 34.11 47.44 -0.69
C LEU A 22 34.98 46.30 -1.19
N CYS A 23 34.34 45.27 -1.72
CA CYS A 23 34.99 44.07 -2.22
C CYS A 23 35.47 44.34 -3.64
N GLU A 24 36.61 45.01 -3.76
CA GLU A 24 37.13 45.50 -5.05
C GLU A 24 37.95 44.45 -5.82
N GLU A 25 38.51 43.44 -5.13
CA GLU A 25 39.38 42.43 -5.73
C GLU A 25 38.91 40.99 -5.46
N TRP A 26 39.14 40.12 -6.44
CA TRP A 26 38.96 38.68 -6.30
C TRP A 26 40.06 38.10 -5.41
N ARG A 27 39.73 37.06 -4.65
CA ARG A 27 40.68 36.42 -3.73
C ARG A 27 41.69 35.55 -4.49
N ASP A 28 42.98 35.75 -4.24
CA ASP A 28 44.08 34.99 -4.86
C ASP A 28 44.31 33.60 -4.26
N SER A 29 43.68 33.26 -3.13
CA SER A 29 43.84 31.97 -2.47
C SER A 29 42.92 30.91 -3.07
N SER A 30 43.41 29.67 -3.18
CA SER A 30 42.60 28.53 -3.60
C SER A 30 41.38 28.32 -2.70
N GLU A 31 40.29 27.85 -3.28
CA GLU A 31 39.08 27.59 -2.51
C GLU A 31 39.25 26.51 -1.44
N GLY A 32 38.58 26.69 -0.30
CA GLY A 32 38.68 25.79 0.83
C GLY A 32 38.07 24.40 0.57
N SER A 33 38.42 23.43 1.41
CA SER A 33 37.90 22.04 1.31
C SER A 33 36.37 21.95 1.35
N ILE A 34 35.70 22.86 2.08
CA ILE A 34 34.23 22.94 2.17
C ILE A 34 33.60 23.28 0.82
N PHE A 35 34.26 24.14 0.03
CA PHE A 35 33.79 24.49 -1.32
C PHE A 35 33.84 23.27 -2.25
N HIS A 36 34.95 22.53 -2.23
CA HIS A 36 35.07 21.31 -3.03
C HIS A 36 34.08 20.23 -2.59
N LEU A 37 33.88 20.06 -1.28
CA LEU A 37 32.90 19.12 -0.74
C LEU A 37 31.47 19.48 -1.20
N SER A 38 31.13 20.77 -1.21
CA SER A 38 29.85 21.23 -1.73
C SER A 38 29.64 20.78 -3.18
N ASN A 39 30.61 21.05 -4.06
CA ASN A 39 30.54 20.70 -5.47
C ASN A 39 30.40 19.18 -5.68
N ILE A 40 31.08 18.36 -4.85
CA ILE A 40 30.91 16.91 -4.87
C ILE A 40 29.47 16.52 -4.53
N PHE A 41 28.87 17.10 -3.48
CA PHE A 41 27.48 16.80 -3.13
C PHE A 41 26.49 17.29 -4.18
N LEU A 42 26.70 18.46 -4.78
CA LEU A 42 25.87 18.95 -5.88
C LEU A 42 25.94 18.02 -7.08
N PHE A 43 27.14 17.59 -7.47
CA PHE A 43 27.35 16.62 -8.53
C PHE A 43 26.64 15.29 -8.24
N LEU A 44 26.85 14.73 -7.04
CA LEU A 44 26.18 13.50 -6.62
C LEU A 44 24.66 13.65 -6.62
N GLY A 45 24.12 14.79 -6.17
CA GLY A 45 22.69 15.06 -6.23
C GLY A 45 22.13 14.96 -7.64
N LEU A 46 22.81 15.59 -8.62
CA LEU A 46 22.41 15.57 -10.03
C LEU A 46 22.51 14.18 -10.69
N MET A 47 23.23 13.23 -10.07
CA MET A 47 23.26 11.83 -10.51
C MET A 47 22.06 11.01 -10.04
N GLY A 48 21.05 11.64 -9.42
CA GLY A 48 19.84 10.95 -8.97
C GLY A 48 19.07 10.24 -10.08
N GLY A 49 18.59 9.02 -9.78
CA GLY A 49 17.77 8.22 -10.68
C GLY A 49 16.32 8.72 -10.80
N SER A 50 15.50 7.98 -11.55
CA SER A 50 14.07 8.26 -11.71
C SER A 50 13.21 7.70 -10.56
N GLY A 51 12.01 8.26 -10.38
CA GLY A 51 11.05 7.81 -9.37
C GLY A 51 11.20 8.51 -8.01
N VAL A 52 10.30 8.20 -7.07
CA VAL A 52 10.16 8.97 -5.82
C VAL A 52 11.41 8.87 -4.92
N TYR A 53 12.07 7.71 -4.89
CA TYR A 53 13.33 7.52 -4.17
C TYR A 53 14.49 8.28 -4.83
N GLY A 54 14.51 8.37 -6.16
CA GLY A 54 15.50 9.16 -6.89
C GLY A 54 15.35 10.66 -6.66
N VAL A 55 14.11 11.16 -6.63
CA VAL A 55 13.82 12.56 -6.28
C VAL A 55 14.20 12.87 -4.83
N LEU A 56 13.95 11.94 -3.88
CA LEU A 56 14.41 12.08 -2.50
C LEU A 56 15.94 12.15 -2.42
N TYR A 57 16.64 11.27 -3.13
CA TYR A 57 18.10 11.26 -3.21
C TYR A 57 18.64 12.60 -3.75
N LEU A 58 18.09 13.08 -4.88
CA LEU A 58 18.44 14.36 -5.48
C LEU A 58 18.35 15.52 -4.48
N PHE A 59 17.18 15.72 -3.84
CA PHE A 59 16.99 16.84 -2.91
C PHE A 59 17.80 16.71 -1.62
N THR A 60 18.10 15.50 -1.16
CA THR A 60 18.93 15.28 0.02
C THR A 60 20.38 15.70 -0.23
N PHE A 61 20.97 15.27 -1.34
CA PHE A 61 22.33 15.65 -1.71
C PHE A 61 22.45 17.12 -2.11
N LEU A 62 21.46 17.68 -2.81
CA LEU A 62 21.41 19.12 -3.09
C LEU A 62 21.33 19.93 -1.79
N ALA A 63 20.52 19.51 -0.80
CA ALA A 63 20.48 20.19 0.49
C ALA A 63 21.84 20.15 1.20
N LEU A 64 22.53 19.00 1.21
CA LEU A 64 23.88 18.90 1.78
C LEU A 64 24.89 19.80 1.04
N GLY A 65 24.84 19.84 -0.29
CA GLY A 65 25.67 20.72 -1.12
C GLY A 65 25.42 22.20 -0.81
N PHE A 66 24.17 22.66 -0.88
CA PHE A 66 23.83 24.06 -0.58
C PHE A 66 24.10 24.45 0.87
N PHE A 67 24.00 23.51 1.82
CA PHE A 67 24.44 23.72 3.20
C PHE A 67 25.95 23.99 3.27
N CYS A 68 26.78 23.18 2.59
CA CYS A 68 28.21 23.42 2.50
C CYS A 68 28.55 24.74 1.78
N CYS A 69 27.84 25.09 0.69
CA CYS A 69 27.97 26.41 0.05
C CYS A 69 27.66 27.56 1.01
N THR A 70 26.60 27.42 1.81
CA THR A 70 26.21 28.42 2.81
C THR A 70 27.29 28.62 3.86
N LEU A 71 27.89 27.52 4.36
CA LEU A 71 28.99 27.58 5.32
C LEU A 71 30.25 28.21 4.72
N TRP A 72 30.56 27.92 3.46
CA TRP A 72 31.68 28.55 2.77
C TRP A 72 31.44 30.05 2.55
N ALA A 73 30.27 30.45 2.06
CA ALA A 73 29.93 31.86 1.83
C ALA A 73 29.82 32.67 3.14
N TRP A 74 29.45 32.02 4.25
CA TRP A 74 29.46 32.69 5.56
C TRP A 74 30.86 33.12 6.02
N SER A 75 31.90 32.44 5.54
CA SER A 75 33.28 32.73 5.96
C SER A 75 33.82 34.06 5.45
N ASP A 76 33.16 34.69 4.47
CA ASP A 76 33.62 35.92 3.82
C ASP A 76 32.51 36.98 3.71
N PRO A 77 32.68 38.17 4.32
CA PRO A 77 31.71 39.27 4.24
C PRO A 77 31.37 39.69 2.80
N CYS A 78 32.33 39.52 1.87
CA CYS A 78 32.19 39.92 0.48
C CYS A 78 31.26 39.03 -0.35
N THR A 79 30.85 37.87 0.19
CA THR A 79 30.03 36.89 -0.52
C THR A 79 28.59 36.85 -0.03
N THR A 80 28.09 37.97 0.49
CA THR A 80 26.73 38.08 1.08
C THR A 80 25.63 37.63 0.12
N ASP A 81 25.70 37.99 -1.17
CA ASP A 81 24.72 37.55 -2.17
C ASP A 81 24.75 36.02 -2.36
N SER A 82 25.95 35.45 -2.53
CA SER A 82 26.16 33.99 -2.62
C SER A 82 25.66 33.25 -1.38
N PHE A 83 25.83 33.83 -0.20
CA PHE A 83 25.31 33.28 1.06
C PHE A 83 23.78 33.25 1.06
N LEU A 84 23.12 34.36 0.72
CA LEU A 84 21.66 34.46 0.72
C LEU A 84 21.02 33.49 -0.28
N TRP A 85 21.57 33.40 -1.49
CA TRP A 85 21.10 32.44 -2.50
C TRP A 85 21.32 30.99 -2.08
N SER A 86 22.50 30.66 -1.54
CA SER A 86 22.81 29.31 -1.08
C SER A 86 21.88 28.88 0.07
N LEU A 87 21.61 29.80 1.01
CA LEU A 87 20.71 29.55 2.14
C LEU A 87 19.26 29.35 1.66
N ALA A 88 18.79 30.16 0.70
CA ALA A 88 17.46 30.01 0.12
C ALA A 88 17.31 28.67 -0.59
N LEU A 89 18.28 28.28 -1.42
CA LEU A 89 18.29 27.00 -2.13
C LEU A 89 18.39 25.81 -1.18
N PHE A 90 19.18 25.92 -0.11
CA PHE A 90 19.22 24.94 0.97
C PHE A 90 17.83 24.75 1.60
N GLY A 91 17.16 25.86 1.96
CA GLY A 91 15.82 25.83 2.54
C GLY A 91 14.79 25.17 1.62
N VAL A 92 14.81 25.50 0.33
CA VAL A 92 13.92 24.87 -0.67
C VAL A 92 14.20 23.37 -0.80
N CYS A 93 15.47 22.97 -0.95
CA CYS A 93 15.84 21.57 -1.10
C CYS A 93 15.51 20.75 0.15
N LEU A 94 15.77 21.30 1.34
CA LEU A 94 15.41 20.69 2.61
C LEU A 94 13.89 20.54 2.75
N GLY A 95 13.14 21.59 2.41
CA GLY A 95 11.67 21.55 2.41
C GLY A 95 11.11 20.45 1.49
N GLN A 96 11.67 20.32 0.28
CA GLN A 96 11.29 19.26 -0.66
C GLN A 96 11.65 17.87 -0.13
N ALA A 97 12.87 17.68 0.38
CA ALA A 97 13.30 16.42 0.97
C ALA A 97 12.40 16.00 2.15
N LEU A 98 12.06 16.94 3.03
CA LEU A 98 11.15 16.72 4.16
C LEU A 98 9.73 16.40 3.70
N TYR A 99 9.20 17.12 2.70
CA TYR A 99 7.88 16.85 2.13
C TYR A 99 7.80 15.46 1.51
N ILE A 100 8.80 15.08 0.72
CA ILE A 100 8.87 13.76 0.08
C ILE A 100 9.01 12.68 1.15
N THR A 101 9.90 12.86 2.13
CA THR A 101 10.06 11.93 3.26
C THR A 101 8.76 11.76 4.04
N TYR A 102 8.04 12.85 4.30
CA TYR A 102 6.73 12.80 4.93
C TYR A 102 5.72 12.00 4.11
N LYS A 103 5.69 12.21 2.79
CA LYS A 103 4.84 11.45 1.87
C LYS A 103 5.21 9.96 1.83
N LEU A 104 6.51 9.62 1.80
CA LEU A 104 6.98 8.23 1.85
C LEU A 104 6.64 7.58 3.19
N ARG A 105 6.87 8.25 4.31
CA ARG A 105 6.52 7.74 5.65
C ARG A 105 5.04 7.45 5.75
N ASN A 106 4.20 8.33 5.21
CA ASN A 106 2.76 8.10 5.13
C ASN A 106 2.36 6.95 4.20
N LEU A 107 3.25 6.50 3.30
CA LEU A 107 3.05 5.34 2.43
C LEU A 107 3.79 4.09 2.92
N SER A 108 4.57 4.20 3.99
CA SER A 108 5.26 3.08 4.61
C SER A 108 4.23 2.26 5.38
N PHE A 109 3.99 1.06 4.91
CA PHE A 109 3.13 0.09 5.58
C PHE A 109 3.92 -0.70 6.62
N ASP A 110 3.23 -1.28 7.59
CA ASP A 110 3.80 -2.33 8.44
C ASP A 110 4.27 -3.51 7.56
N LYS A 111 5.23 -4.30 8.04
CA LYS A 111 5.86 -5.39 7.28
C LYS A 111 4.81 -6.36 6.72
N ASP A 112 3.82 -6.71 7.52
CA ASP A 112 2.74 -7.63 7.14
C ASP A 112 1.92 -7.10 5.95
N PHE A 113 1.60 -5.80 5.95
CA PHE A 113 0.87 -5.16 4.86
C PHE A 113 1.77 -4.98 3.61
N GLN A 114 3.08 -4.75 3.79
CA GLN A 114 4.02 -4.71 2.67
C GLN A 114 4.14 -6.08 1.98
N GLU A 115 4.20 -7.16 2.76
CA GLU A 115 4.24 -8.51 2.25
C GLU A 115 2.96 -8.87 1.48
N LEU A 116 1.79 -8.58 2.07
CA LEU A 116 0.50 -8.74 1.39
C LEU A 116 0.44 -7.96 0.07
N TYR A 117 0.92 -6.72 0.06
CA TYR A 117 0.97 -5.91 -1.15
C TYR A 117 1.85 -6.58 -2.22
N ASN A 118 3.07 -6.97 -1.87
CA ASN A 118 4.02 -7.54 -2.82
C ASN A 118 3.56 -8.89 -3.39
N LEU A 119 2.93 -9.74 -2.56
CA LEU A 119 2.52 -11.08 -2.97
C LEU A 119 1.23 -11.10 -3.78
N LYS A 120 0.23 -10.26 -3.43
CA LYS A 120 -1.12 -10.29 -4.02
C LYS A 120 -1.43 -9.06 -4.86
N PHE A 121 -1.37 -7.87 -4.29
CA PHE A 121 -1.90 -6.64 -4.93
C PHE A 121 -0.97 -6.03 -5.99
N LYS A 122 0.35 -6.14 -5.82
CA LYS A 122 1.35 -5.64 -6.78
C LYS A 122 1.25 -6.37 -8.11
N LYS A 123 1.06 -7.69 -8.08
CA LYS A 123 0.88 -8.53 -9.29
C LYS A 123 -0.39 -8.17 -10.07
N LEU A 124 -1.41 -7.67 -9.37
CA LEU A 124 -2.68 -7.18 -9.95
C LEU A 124 -2.60 -5.72 -10.44
N GLY A 125 -1.43 -5.09 -10.37
CA GLY A 125 -1.22 -3.70 -10.80
C GLY A 125 -1.88 -2.66 -9.90
N VAL A 126 -2.20 -3.00 -8.65
CA VAL A 126 -2.79 -2.04 -7.69
C VAL A 126 -1.71 -1.08 -7.22
N SER A 127 -1.96 0.23 -7.36
CA SER A 127 -1.02 1.24 -6.85
C SER A 127 -1.00 1.30 -5.32
N LEU A 128 0.13 1.71 -4.75
CA LEU A 128 0.28 1.95 -3.30
C LEU A 128 -0.78 2.90 -2.74
N THR A 129 -1.22 3.88 -3.54
CA THR A 129 -2.28 4.84 -3.15
C THR A 129 -3.64 4.18 -2.99
N HIS A 130 -3.99 3.21 -3.84
CA HIS A 130 -5.22 2.43 -3.70
C HIS A 130 -5.10 1.42 -2.56
N PHE A 131 -3.95 0.75 -2.45
CA PHE A 131 -3.69 -0.18 -1.35
C PHE A 131 -3.77 0.51 0.02
N LYS A 132 -3.28 1.75 0.14
CA LYS A 132 -3.44 2.55 1.37
C LYS A 132 -4.90 2.72 1.79
N LYS A 133 -5.81 2.91 0.83
CA LYS A 133 -7.25 3.02 1.13
C LYS A 133 -7.84 1.69 1.58
N ILE A 134 -7.36 0.59 1.02
CA ILE A 134 -7.75 -0.78 1.42
C ILE A 134 -7.31 -1.02 2.87
N VAL A 135 -6.05 -0.75 3.20
CA VAL A 135 -5.51 -0.90 4.57
C VAL A 135 -6.20 0.03 5.57
N ALA A 136 -6.52 1.27 5.17
CA ALA A 136 -7.26 2.19 6.02
C ALA A 136 -8.68 1.68 6.35
N SER A 137 -9.29 0.88 5.46
CA SER A 137 -10.62 0.30 5.70
C SER A 137 -10.62 -0.93 6.63
N SER A 138 -9.46 -1.57 6.87
CA SER A 138 -9.27 -2.63 7.88
C SER A 138 -8.83 -2.10 9.23
N ASP A 139 -9.03 -0.80 9.50
CA ASP A 139 -8.58 -0.13 10.73
C ASP A 139 -7.05 -0.26 10.98
N GLY A 140 -6.27 -0.57 9.94
CA GLY A 140 -4.81 -0.74 10.00
C GLY A 140 -4.32 -1.80 10.99
N SER A 141 -5.20 -2.70 11.45
CA SER A 141 -4.92 -3.61 12.55
C SER A 141 -4.67 -5.04 12.06
N VAL A 142 -3.62 -5.67 12.59
CA VAL A 142 -3.36 -7.11 12.44
C VAL A 142 -3.83 -7.81 13.71
N TYR A 143 -4.65 -8.83 13.54
CA TYR A 143 -5.20 -9.62 14.64
C TYR A 143 -4.42 -10.91 14.81
N SER A 144 -4.17 -11.30 16.06
CA SER A 144 -3.50 -12.55 16.42
C SER A 144 -4.50 -13.55 16.97
N LEU A 145 -4.42 -14.79 16.51
CA LEU A 145 -5.23 -15.91 16.95
C LEU A 145 -4.30 -17.01 17.47
N LYS A 146 -4.51 -17.45 18.72
CA LYS A 146 -3.64 -18.46 19.33
C LYS A 146 -3.99 -19.85 18.79
N LYS A 147 -3.02 -20.75 18.79
CA LYS A 147 -3.25 -22.17 18.53
C LYS A 147 -4.34 -22.71 19.46
N GLY A 148 -5.28 -23.48 18.91
CA GLY A 148 -6.42 -24.04 19.62
C GLY A 148 -7.63 -23.11 19.74
N GLN A 149 -7.54 -21.85 19.27
CA GLN A 149 -8.68 -20.94 19.27
C GLN A 149 -9.48 -21.04 17.98
N ASP A 150 -10.79 -20.90 18.11
CA ASP A 150 -11.70 -20.81 16.97
C ASP A 150 -11.78 -19.36 16.49
N PHE A 151 -11.56 -19.16 15.19
CA PHE A 151 -11.87 -17.90 14.52
C PHE A 151 -13.39 -17.73 14.35
N ALA A 152 -14.05 -18.83 13.99
CA ALA A 152 -15.50 -18.91 13.82
C ALA A 152 -15.98 -20.31 14.18
N VAL A 153 -17.18 -20.38 14.75
CA VAL A 153 -17.85 -21.62 15.13
C VAL A 153 -19.16 -21.74 14.35
N GLU A 154 -19.36 -22.92 13.76
CA GLU A 154 -20.53 -23.30 12.99
C GLU A 154 -21.82 -23.02 13.77
N GLY A 155 -22.77 -22.35 13.10
CA GLY A 155 -24.09 -22.01 13.65
C GLY A 155 -24.07 -21.02 14.82
N LYS A 156 -22.92 -20.42 15.15
CA LYS A 156 -22.81 -19.48 16.29
C LYS A 156 -22.21 -18.14 15.91
N THR A 157 -21.19 -18.13 15.06
CA THR A 157 -20.48 -16.90 14.71
C THR A 157 -21.20 -16.18 13.56
N PRO A 158 -21.53 -14.88 13.69
CA PRO A 158 -22.13 -14.10 12.61
C PRO A 158 -21.10 -13.68 11.55
N ILE A 159 -21.57 -13.55 10.31
CA ILE A 159 -20.73 -13.15 9.16
C ILE A 159 -20.76 -11.61 9.02
N GLU A 160 -19.78 -10.93 9.63
CA GLU A 160 -19.74 -9.46 9.67
C GLU A 160 -18.51 -8.84 8.98
N LYS A 161 -17.52 -9.67 8.64
CA LYS A 161 -16.21 -9.26 8.13
C LYS A 161 -15.80 -10.12 6.94
N LEU A 162 -14.87 -9.57 6.16
CA LEU A 162 -14.04 -10.32 5.21
C LEU A 162 -12.63 -10.32 5.77
N SER A 163 -11.99 -11.46 5.85
CA SER A 163 -10.76 -11.67 6.60
C SER A 163 -9.75 -12.46 5.78
N LEU A 164 -8.48 -12.06 5.85
CA LEU A 164 -7.40 -12.68 5.10
C LEU A 164 -6.28 -13.11 6.05
N LEU A 165 -5.87 -14.37 5.93
CA LEU A 165 -4.80 -14.95 6.73
C LEU A 165 -3.45 -14.41 6.23
N LEU A 166 -2.59 -13.94 7.14
CA LEU A 166 -1.23 -13.48 6.86
C LEU A 166 -0.18 -14.54 7.21
N GLY A 167 -0.42 -15.31 8.27
CA GLY A 167 0.50 -16.33 8.76
C GLY A 167 -0.22 -17.40 9.58
N GLY A 168 0.41 -18.56 9.72
CA GLY A 168 -0.15 -19.74 10.38
C GLY A 168 -1.02 -20.59 9.44
N ARG A 169 -1.86 -21.44 10.03
CA ARG A 169 -2.74 -22.37 9.33
C ARG A 169 -4.05 -22.55 10.07
N ILE A 170 -5.15 -22.45 9.33
CA ILE A 170 -6.50 -22.68 9.85
C ILE A 170 -7.03 -24.00 9.31
N ARG A 171 -7.60 -24.82 10.19
CA ARG A 171 -8.34 -26.04 9.86
C ARG A 171 -9.83 -25.70 9.72
N VAL A 172 -10.43 -26.12 8.62
CA VAL A 172 -11.86 -25.97 8.37
C VAL A 172 -12.56 -27.31 8.65
N THR A 173 -13.61 -27.28 9.46
CA THR A 173 -14.45 -28.46 9.73
C THR A 173 -15.93 -28.15 9.53
N VAL A 174 -16.70 -29.16 9.15
CA VAL A 174 -18.17 -29.10 9.01
C VAL A 174 -18.76 -30.27 9.77
N ASN A 175 -19.66 -30.04 10.72
CA ASN A 175 -20.18 -31.09 11.61
C ASN A 175 -19.08 -31.90 12.32
N GLY A 176 -17.92 -31.29 12.57
CA GLY A 176 -16.75 -31.94 13.17
C GLY A 176 -15.84 -32.71 12.19
N GLU A 177 -16.25 -32.91 10.94
CA GLU A 177 -15.42 -33.55 9.91
C GLU A 177 -14.47 -32.56 9.26
N PHE A 178 -13.24 -32.99 8.96
CA PHE A 178 -12.23 -32.16 8.31
C PHE A 178 -12.57 -31.92 6.85
N LEU A 179 -12.55 -30.64 6.44
CA LEU A 179 -12.82 -30.23 5.08
C LEU A 179 -11.51 -29.90 4.33
N HIS A 180 -10.83 -28.83 4.75
CA HIS A 180 -9.55 -28.41 4.17
C HIS A 180 -8.76 -27.51 5.12
N TYR A 181 -7.52 -27.20 4.74
CA TYR A 181 -6.71 -26.19 5.39
C TYR A 181 -6.77 -24.88 4.61
N ILE A 182 -6.75 -23.76 5.33
CA ILE A 182 -6.53 -22.42 4.78
C ILE A 182 -5.12 -21.98 5.14
N TYR A 183 -4.38 -21.52 4.13
CA TYR A 183 -2.98 -21.15 4.20
C TYR A 183 -2.78 -19.62 4.11
N PRO A 184 -1.58 -19.11 4.45
CA PRO A 184 -1.28 -17.70 4.34
C PRO A 184 -1.64 -17.10 2.97
N PHE A 185 -2.14 -15.87 2.99
CA PHE A 185 -2.63 -15.06 1.87
C PHE A 185 -3.94 -15.53 1.22
N GLN A 186 -4.60 -16.53 1.79
CA GLN A 186 -5.97 -16.93 1.46
C GLN A 186 -7.00 -16.25 2.37
N PHE A 187 -8.21 -16.06 1.86
CA PHE A 187 -9.31 -15.54 2.66
C PHE A 187 -9.83 -16.62 3.61
N LEU A 188 -10.27 -16.22 4.80
CA LEU A 188 -10.86 -17.13 5.78
C LEU A 188 -12.34 -17.39 5.47
N ASP A 189 -13.04 -16.36 5.03
CA ASP A 189 -14.50 -16.22 4.99
C ASP A 189 -15.00 -15.75 3.60
N SER A 190 -14.26 -16.06 2.53
CA SER A 190 -14.62 -15.67 1.15
C SER A 190 -15.93 -16.29 0.64
N PRO A 191 -16.25 -17.59 0.86
CA PRO A 191 -17.56 -18.14 0.49
C PRO A 191 -18.71 -17.51 1.29
N GLU A 192 -18.52 -17.31 2.58
CA GLU A 192 -19.48 -16.67 3.49
C GLU A 192 -19.74 -15.22 3.08
N TRP A 193 -18.69 -14.52 2.64
CA TRP A 193 -18.80 -13.15 2.14
C TRP A 193 -19.64 -13.03 0.87
N ASP A 194 -19.35 -13.88 -0.13
CA ASP A 194 -19.95 -13.81 -1.47
C ASP A 194 -21.38 -14.36 -1.51
N SER A 195 -21.72 -15.29 -0.61
CA SER A 195 -23.07 -15.86 -0.51
C SER A 195 -24.11 -14.87 0.04
N LEU A 196 -23.69 -13.88 0.82
CA LEU A 196 -24.62 -12.95 1.46
C LEU A 196 -24.85 -11.68 0.66
N ARG A 197 -26.10 -11.21 0.67
CA ARG A 197 -26.43 -9.85 0.22
C ARG A 197 -26.01 -8.80 1.26
N PRO A 198 -25.78 -7.54 0.88
CA PRO A 198 -25.27 -6.52 1.82
C PRO A 198 -26.13 -6.29 3.08
N SER A 199 -27.44 -6.53 3.00
CA SER A 199 -28.41 -6.36 4.10
C SER A 199 -28.76 -7.66 4.85
N GLU A 200 -28.18 -8.78 4.44
CA GLU A 200 -28.50 -10.10 4.96
C GLU A 200 -27.53 -10.48 6.07
N GLU A 201 -28.07 -11.04 7.14
CA GLU A 201 -27.31 -11.56 8.27
C GLU A 201 -27.37 -13.08 8.22
N ALA A 202 -26.22 -13.73 8.38
CA ALA A 202 -26.14 -15.17 8.48
C ALA A 202 -24.99 -15.59 9.41
N LEU A 203 -25.01 -16.87 9.75
CA LEU A 203 -24.02 -17.51 10.60
C LEU A 203 -23.07 -18.35 9.75
N PHE A 204 -21.84 -18.52 10.24
CA PHE A 204 -20.89 -19.44 9.64
C PHE A 204 -21.47 -20.86 9.60
N GLN A 205 -21.33 -21.51 8.44
CA GLN A 205 -21.73 -22.92 8.24
C GLN A 205 -20.60 -23.91 8.51
N VAL A 206 -19.40 -23.39 8.82
CA VAL A 206 -18.20 -24.17 9.08
C VAL A 206 -17.52 -23.65 10.33
N THR A 207 -16.76 -24.51 11.00
CA THR A 207 -15.89 -24.11 12.10
C THR A 207 -14.47 -23.90 11.57
N LEU A 208 -13.88 -22.75 11.92
CA LEU A 208 -12.53 -22.34 11.55
C LEU A 208 -11.65 -22.37 12.79
N HIS A 209 -10.79 -23.38 12.89
CA HIS A 209 -9.95 -23.65 14.05
C HIS A 209 -8.48 -23.35 13.77
N ALA A 210 -7.78 -22.69 14.70
CA ALA A 210 -6.36 -22.39 14.56
C ALA A 210 -5.47 -23.58 14.95
N ASP A 211 -4.90 -24.26 13.97
CA ASP A 211 -3.93 -25.34 14.20
C ASP A 211 -2.56 -24.81 14.66
N GLU A 212 -2.26 -23.57 14.28
CA GLU A 212 -1.02 -22.84 14.57
C GLU A 212 -1.35 -21.42 15.06
N PRO A 213 -0.41 -20.72 15.70
CA PRO A 213 -0.55 -19.28 15.93
C PRO A 213 -0.76 -18.57 14.58
N CYS A 214 -1.88 -17.88 14.44
CA CYS A 214 -2.28 -17.25 13.19
C CYS A 214 -2.28 -15.73 13.32
N GLN A 215 -1.96 -15.04 12.23
CA GLN A 215 -2.13 -13.61 12.09
C GLN A 215 -3.05 -13.35 10.91
N TYR A 216 -3.99 -12.42 11.04
CA TYR A 216 -4.94 -12.11 9.98
C TYR A 216 -5.35 -10.64 9.99
N ILE A 217 -5.84 -10.17 8.85
CA ILE A 217 -6.48 -8.86 8.72
C ILE A 217 -7.96 -9.04 8.46
N ALA A 218 -8.77 -8.08 8.90
CA ALA A 218 -10.21 -8.12 8.72
C ALA A 218 -10.76 -6.76 8.29
N TRP A 219 -11.67 -6.79 7.33
CA TRP A 219 -12.44 -5.65 6.87
C TRP A 219 -13.89 -5.82 7.31
N ARG A 220 -14.39 -4.87 8.10
CA ARG A 220 -15.82 -4.84 8.44
C ARG A 220 -16.64 -4.66 7.17
N ARG A 221 -17.68 -5.46 6.99
CA ARG A 221 -18.54 -5.49 5.80
C ARG A 221 -19.06 -4.11 5.40
N LYS A 222 -19.62 -3.36 6.37
CA LYS A 222 -20.15 -2.00 6.15
C LYS A 222 -19.08 -1.02 5.65
N LYS A 223 -17.87 -1.04 6.25
CA LYS A 223 -16.75 -0.16 5.83
C LYS A 223 -16.25 -0.53 4.44
N LEU A 224 -16.17 -1.82 4.13
CA LEU A 224 -15.70 -2.30 2.85
C LEU A 224 -16.66 -1.96 1.70
N TYR A 225 -17.98 -2.11 1.91
CA TYR A 225 -18.98 -1.66 0.92
C TYR A 225 -18.99 -0.15 0.71
N LEU A 226 -18.79 0.65 1.76
CA LEU A 226 -18.61 2.10 1.63
C LEU A 226 -17.38 2.44 0.76
N LEU A 227 -16.28 1.71 0.94
CA LEU A 227 -15.08 1.85 0.10
C LEU A 227 -15.37 1.50 -1.36
N PHE A 228 -16.12 0.42 -1.61
CA PHE A 228 -16.50 -0.01 -2.96
C PHE A 228 -17.39 1.00 -3.67
N ALA A 229 -18.37 1.58 -2.95
CA ALA A 229 -19.22 2.64 -3.48
C ALA A 229 -18.42 3.87 -3.89
N LYS A 230 -17.37 4.22 -3.13
CA LYS A 230 -16.48 5.35 -3.43
C LYS A 230 -15.47 5.05 -4.54
N HIS A 231 -15.01 3.80 -4.66
CA HIS A 231 -13.91 3.41 -5.54
C HIS A 231 -14.23 2.12 -6.32
N ARG A 232 -14.85 2.28 -7.49
CA ARG A 232 -15.22 1.17 -8.39
C ARG A 232 -14.05 0.29 -8.81
N TYR A 233 -12.84 0.86 -8.95
CA TYR A 233 -11.63 0.10 -9.22
C TYR A 233 -11.32 -0.91 -8.11
N ILE A 234 -11.34 -0.46 -6.84
CA ILE A 234 -11.10 -1.32 -5.68
C ILE A 234 -12.17 -2.42 -5.60
N ALA A 235 -13.44 -2.07 -5.86
CA ALA A 235 -14.52 -3.05 -5.89
C ALA A 235 -14.28 -4.18 -6.91
N ARG A 236 -13.82 -3.84 -8.13
CA ARG A 236 -13.47 -4.84 -9.16
C ARG A 236 -12.30 -5.72 -8.73
N ILE A 237 -11.26 -5.14 -8.14
CA ILE A 237 -10.12 -5.90 -7.62
C ILE A 237 -10.58 -6.88 -6.54
N PHE A 238 -11.40 -6.43 -5.59
CA PHE A 238 -11.93 -7.30 -4.53
C PHE A 238 -12.79 -8.42 -5.08
N ALA A 239 -13.69 -8.13 -6.03
CA ALA A 239 -14.49 -9.14 -6.70
C ALA A 239 -13.62 -10.21 -7.39
N LEU A 240 -12.52 -9.80 -8.04
CA LEU A 240 -11.59 -10.73 -8.67
C LEU A 240 -10.86 -11.60 -7.64
N VAL A 241 -10.27 -11.02 -6.60
CA VAL A 241 -9.48 -11.79 -5.62
C VAL A 241 -10.34 -12.71 -4.74
N VAL A 242 -11.56 -12.30 -4.41
CA VAL A 242 -12.50 -13.13 -3.63
C VAL A 242 -12.95 -14.31 -4.48
N ARG A 243 -13.37 -14.07 -5.74
CA ARG A 243 -13.79 -15.16 -6.63
C ARG A 243 -12.67 -16.12 -6.97
N ASN A 244 -11.44 -15.62 -7.15
CA ASN A 244 -10.27 -16.48 -7.37
C ASN A 244 -10.02 -17.40 -6.16
N ASP A 245 -10.11 -16.85 -4.94
CA ASP A 245 -9.94 -17.62 -3.71
C ASP A 245 -11.04 -18.69 -3.53
N ILE A 246 -12.30 -18.34 -3.83
CA ILE A 246 -13.41 -19.31 -3.85
C ILE A 246 -13.13 -20.42 -4.86
N ALA A 247 -12.69 -20.07 -6.07
CA ALA A 247 -12.34 -21.07 -7.08
C ALA A 247 -11.25 -22.02 -6.58
N GLU A 248 -10.14 -21.49 -6.04
CA GLU A 248 -9.04 -22.30 -5.48
C GLU A 248 -9.53 -23.26 -4.39
N LYS A 249 -10.41 -22.79 -3.48
CA LYS A 249 -11.03 -23.64 -2.46
C LYS A 249 -11.88 -24.75 -3.07
N LEU A 250 -12.73 -24.42 -4.06
CA LEU A 250 -13.55 -25.42 -4.77
C LEU A 250 -12.68 -26.46 -5.49
N TYR A 251 -11.60 -26.04 -6.13
CA TYR A 251 -10.63 -26.94 -6.74
C TYR A 251 -10.04 -27.91 -5.70
N SER A 252 -9.57 -27.40 -4.56
CA SER A 252 -9.01 -28.23 -3.48
C SER A 252 -10.01 -29.23 -2.89
N LEU A 253 -11.29 -28.89 -2.85
CA LEU A 253 -12.35 -29.79 -2.39
C LEU A 253 -12.73 -30.83 -3.45
N SER A 254 -12.77 -30.43 -4.72
CA SER A 254 -13.11 -31.34 -5.82
C SER A 254 -12.15 -32.51 -5.95
N GLU A 255 -10.85 -32.31 -5.68
CA GLU A 255 -9.85 -33.40 -5.70
C GLU A 255 -10.11 -34.49 -4.65
N LYS A 256 -10.87 -34.15 -3.59
CA LYS A 256 -11.16 -35.03 -2.45
C LYS A 256 -12.59 -35.56 -2.45
N ALA A 257 -13.47 -35.00 -3.27
CA ALA A 257 -14.86 -35.41 -3.33
C ALA A 257 -14.97 -36.72 -4.15
N CYS A 258 -15.20 -37.84 -3.48
CA CYS A 258 -15.51 -39.13 -4.12
C CYS A 258 -16.88 -39.65 -3.66
N ASP A 259 -17.57 -40.36 -4.53
CA ASP A 259 -18.78 -41.09 -4.20
C ASP A 259 -18.49 -42.39 -3.44
N ARG A 260 -19.55 -43.09 -3.00
CA ARG A 260 -19.44 -44.40 -2.34
C ARG A 260 -18.87 -45.50 -3.26
N SER A 261 -18.86 -45.29 -4.58
CA SER A 261 -18.32 -46.21 -5.58
C SER A 261 -16.88 -45.87 -6.03
N GLY A 262 -16.27 -44.81 -5.47
CA GLY A 262 -14.92 -44.34 -5.79
C GLY A 262 -14.82 -43.34 -6.95
N HIS A 263 -15.94 -42.91 -7.54
CA HIS A 263 -15.97 -41.89 -8.59
C HIS A 263 -15.73 -40.50 -8.02
N ARG A 264 -14.81 -39.75 -8.65
CA ARG A 264 -14.51 -38.36 -8.28
C ARG A 264 -15.60 -37.41 -8.76
N TYR A 265 -16.15 -36.61 -7.86
CA TYR A 265 -17.07 -35.52 -8.19
C TYR A 265 -16.29 -34.27 -8.57
N ASP A 266 -16.55 -33.77 -9.77
CA ASP A 266 -16.14 -32.42 -10.13
C ASP A 266 -17.19 -31.40 -9.66
N LEU A 267 -17.01 -30.87 -8.44
CA LEU A 267 -17.90 -29.85 -7.85
C LEU A 267 -18.06 -28.58 -8.70
N ARG A 268 -17.23 -28.40 -9.74
CA ARG A 268 -17.32 -27.28 -10.69
C ARG A 268 -18.39 -27.51 -11.76
N LEU A 269 -18.78 -28.76 -11.99
CA LEU A 269 -19.80 -29.12 -12.96
C LEU A 269 -21.18 -29.19 -12.31
N PRO A 270 -22.25 -28.78 -13.02
CA PRO A 270 -23.61 -28.93 -12.55
C PRO A 270 -23.96 -30.36 -12.13
N ALA A 271 -24.91 -30.51 -11.21
CA ALA A 271 -25.29 -31.79 -10.60
C ALA A 271 -25.65 -32.90 -11.62
N TYR A 272 -26.23 -32.54 -12.76
CA TYR A 272 -26.61 -33.50 -13.83
C TYR A 272 -25.40 -34.17 -14.52
N CYS A 273 -24.20 -33.58 -14.42
CA CYS A 273 -23.00 -34.20 -14.95
C CYS A 273 -22.50 -35.38 -14.11
N HIS A 274 -23.03 -35.54 -12.89
CA HIS A 274 -22.58 -36.54 -11.92
C HIS A 274 -23.55 -37.71 -11.75
N THR A 275 -24.73 -37.64 -12.38
CA THR A 275 -25.68 -38.75 -12.43
C THR A 275 -25.16 -39.82 -13.41
N PRO A 276 -25.06 -41.09 -12.99
CA PRO A 276 -24.79 -42.20 -13.91
C PRO A 276 -25.84 -42.19 -15.02
N TRP A 277 -25.42 -42.36 -16.28
CA TRP A 277 -26.31 -42.36 -17.46
C TRP A 277 -27.54 -43.25 -17.30
N THR A 278 -27.42 -44.36 -16.55
CA THR A 278 -28.50 -45.30 -16.22
C THR A 278 -29.64 -44.72 -15.38
N GLU A 279 -29.43 -43.63 -14.63
CA GLU A 279 -30.48 -42.94 -13.87
C GLU A 279 -31.14 -41.78 -14.65
N LEU A 280 -30.44 -41.24 -15.66
CA LEU A 280 -30.98 -40.20 -16.54
C LEU A 280 -32.08 -40.76 -17.45
N GLU A 281 -31.89 -41.97 -18.00
CA GLU A 281 -32.93 -42.64 -18.82
C GLU A 281 -34.20 -42.96 -18.00
N LYS A 282 -34.06 -43.19 -16.69
CA LYS A 282 -35.21 -43.42 -15.80
C LYS A 282 -36.00 -42.15 -15.49
N THR A 283 -35.35 -40.98 -15.53
CA THR A 283 -35.99 -39.69 -15.26
C THR A 283 -36.62 -39.08 -16.51
N ASP A 284 -36.05 -39.31 -17.70
CA ASP A 284 -36.67 -38.94 -18.98
C ASP A 284 -37.98 -39.69 -19.26
N GLY A 285 -38.13 -40.91 -18.75
CA GLY A 285 -39.39 -41.67 -18.82
C GLY A 285 -40.55 -41.08 -17.99
N LEU A 286 -40.26 -40.15 -17.07
CA LEU A 286 -41.26 -39.53 -16.17
C LEU A 286 -41.60 -38.07 -16.55
N LEU A 287 -40.85 -37.45 -17.47
CA LEU A 287 -41.08 -36.10 -17.97
C LEU A 287 -41.92 -36.09 -19.26
N HIS A 288 -42.97 -36.92 -19.33
CA HIS A 288 -44.06 -36.65 -20.28
C HIS A 288 -44.93 -35.52 -19.71
N ILE A 289 -44.58 -34.28 -20.06
CA ILE A 289 -45.46 -33.12 -19.88
C ILE A 289 -46.73 -33.38 -20.71
N PRO A 290 -47.95 -33.34 -20.14
CA PRO A 290 -49.16 -33.46 -20.94
C PRO A 290 -49.27 -32.22 -21.82
N VAL A 291 -49.23 -32.45 -23.14
CA VAL A 291 -49.65 -31.45 -24.13
C VAL A 291 -51.13 -31.19 -23.88
N GLN A 292 -51.44 -30.00 -23.40
CA GLN A 292 -52.81 -29.56 -23.22
C GLN A 292 -53.44 -29.35 -24.61
N GLU A 293 -54.32 -30.28 -24.97
CA GLU A 293 -55.08 -30.32 -26.20
C GLU A 293 -56.16 -29.20 -26.15
N ASP A 294 -55.95 -28.12 -26.91
CA ASP A 294 -56.99 -27.11 -27.14
C ASP A 294 -58.10 -27.71 -28.03
N ARG A 295 -59.27 -27.95 -27.45
CA ARG A 295 -60.57 -28.13 -28.13
C ARG A 295 -61.53 -27.08 -27.57
N SER A 296 -61.67 -25.94 -28.27
CA SER A 296 -62.66 -25.65 -29.31
C SER A 296 -63.91 -24.97 -28.76
N ALA A 297 -64.21 -23.78 -29.30
CA ALA A 297 -65.57 -23.39 -29.61
C ALA A 297 -66.01 -24.11 -30.90
#